data_AF-A0A242NX91-F1
#
_entry.id   AF-A0A242NX91-F1
#
_cell.length_a   1.000
_cell.length_b   1.000
_cell.length_c   1.000
_cell.angle_alpha   90.00
_cell.angle_beta   90.00
_cell.angle_gamma   90.00
#
_symmetry.space_group_name_H-M   'P 1'
#
loop_
_entity.id
_entity.type
_entity.pdbx_description
1 polymer ?
#
loop_
_entity_poly.entity_id
_entity_poly.type
_entity_poly.pdbx_seq_one_letter_code
_entity_poly.pdbx_strand_id
1 'polypeptide(L)'
;MAQQLPIPPLHEHTQIQTLFSYVIIDCAHFDKMFYERFINNTKIKVESLFARTLDEESAEAGPLIIQLNDSNNLDLIAEIQEIEQNNPAIVWLWSEIDFTRLADNTLKPLLYGSLEDGTPVLVRYYDPRCIEPILANFKTNNFTAKRLANIKAWAFKKDGQYYYLT
;
A
#
# COMPACT_ATOMS: atom_id res chain seq x y z
N MET A 1 10.27 23.72 3.47
CA MET A 1 10.61 23.06 2.20
C MET A 1 9.43 22.18 1.85
N ALA A 2 8.83 22.30 0.66
CA ALA A 2 7.75 21.42 0.26
C ALA A 2 8.31 19.99 0.18
N GLN A 3 7.87 19.10 1.07
CA GLN A 3 8.29 17.71 1.02
C GLN A 3 7.60 17.07 -0.19
N GLN A 4 8.40 16.75 -1.21
CA GLN A 4 7.92 16.00 -2.37
C GLN A 4 7.67 14.56 -1.95
N LEU A 5 6.63 13.96 -2.53
CA LEU A 5 6.44 12.51 -2.50
C LEU A 5 7.71 11.80 -2.99
N PRO A 6 7.96 10.53 -2.59
CA PRO A 6 8.89 9.69 -3.34
C PRO A 6 8.54 9.76 -4.83
N ILE A 7 9.53 10.03 -5.68
CA ILE A 7 9.31 10.23 -7.11
C ILE A 7 9.15 8.85 -7.73
N PRO A 8 8.01 8.54 -8.38
CA PRO A 8 7.83 7.24 -9.00
C PRO A 8 8.85 7.06 -10.14
N PRO A 9 9.57 5.93 -10.21
CA PRO A 9 10.53 5.65 -11.27
C PRO A 9 9.77 5.19 -12.53
N LEU A 10 9.05 6.11 -13.17
CA LEU A 10 8.35 5.84 -14.41
C LEU A 10 9.26 6.18 -15.58
N HIS A 11 9.67 5.17 -16.33
CA HIS A 11 10.27 5.39 -17.65
C HIS A 11 9.20 5.90 -18.62
N GLU A 12 9.52 6.95 -19.38
CA GLU A 12 8.64 7.56 -20.36
C GLU A 12 8.19 6.53 -21.42
N HIS A 13 6.94 6.05 -21.33
CA HIS A 13 6.27 5.39 -22.46
C HIS A 13 4.77 5.70 -22.49
N THR A 14 4.42 6.65 -23.37
CA THR A 14 3.28 6.64 -24.30
C THR A 14 2.06 5.76 -23.96
N GLN A 15 1.21 6.24 -23.05
CA GLN A 15 -0.26 6.32 -23.21
C GLN A 15 -0.82 7.15 -22.03
N ILE A 16 -1.83 7.97 -22.29
CA ILE A 16 -2.47 8.85 -21.30
C ILE A 16 -3.34 7.97 -20.39
N GLN A 17 -2.74 7.15 -19.53
CA GLN A 17 -3.46 6.49 -18.45
C GLN A 17 -3.27 7.30 -17.17
N THR A 18 -4.38 7.59 -16.48
CA THR A 18 -4.35 8.28 -15.21
C THR A 18 -3.59 7.43 -14.20
N LEU A 19 -2.47 7.96 -13.71
CA LEU A 19 -1.73 7.34 -12.63
C LEU A 19 -2.26 7.89 -11.30
N PHE A 20 -2.60 6.99 -10.39
CA PHE A 20 -3.03 7.32 -9.04
C PHE A 20 -1.91 7.01 -8.04
N SER A 21 -1.79 7.87 -7.03
CA SER A 21 -0.89 7.70 -5.89
C SER A 21 -1.66 7.14 -4.70
N TYR A 22 -1.07 6.15 -4.03
CA TYR A 22 -1.63 5.52 -2.84
C TYR A 22 -0.56 5.35 -1.77
N VAL A 23 -1.00 5.27 -0.53
CA VAL A 23 -0.19 4.77 0.57
C VAL A 23 -0.92 3.60 1.23
N ILE A 24 -0.14 2.62 1.69
CA ILE A 24 -0.60 1.58 2.59
C ILE A 24 0.13 1.77 3.92
N ILE A 25 -0.63 1.80 5.02
CA ILE A 25 -0.15 1.95 6.38
C ILE A 25 -0.37 0.64 7.12
N ASP A 26 0.69 0.00 7.60
CA ASP A 26 0.62 -1.14 8.53
C ASP A 26 0.23 -0.64 9.93
N CYS A 27 -1.04 -0.80 10.31
CA CYS A 27 -1.54 -0.28 11.58
C CYS A 27 -1.11 -1.09 12.81
N ALA A 28 -0.37 -2.20 12.65
CA ALA A 28 0.00 -3.10 13.75
C ALA A 28 0.84 -2.45 14.86
N HIS A 29 1.51 -1.32 14.58
CA HIS A 29 2.34 -0.59 15.55
C HIS A 29 1.63 0.59 16.22
N PHE A 30 0.36 0.84 15.88
CA PHE A 30 -0.37 2.01 16.33
C PHE A 30 -1.56 1.62 17.21
N ASP A 31 -2.06 2.59 17.98
CA ASP A 31 -3.26 2.40 18.78
C ASP A 31 -4.54 2.56 17.94
N LYS A 32 -5.66 2.20 18.55
CA LYS A 32 -6.99 2.34 17.94
C LYS A 32 -7.32 3.78 17.54
N MET A 33 -6.88 4.78 18.32
CA MET A 33 -7.16 6.18 18.02
C MET A 33 -6.48 6.63 16.73
N PHE A 34 -5.26 6.14 16.47
CA PHE A 34 -4.57 6.34 15.20
C PHE A 34 -5.40 5.79 14.04
N TYR A 35 -5.86 4.54 14.12
CA TYR A 35 -6.66 3.94 13.06
C TYR A 35 -7.98 4.72 12.83
N GLU A 36 -8.69 5.04 13.90
CA GLU A 36 -9.97 5.75 13.87
C GLU A 36 -9.86 7.14 13.23
N ARG A 37 -8.74 7.85 13.43
CA ARG A 37 -8.53 9.18 12.85
C ARG A 37 -8.48 9.16 11.33
N PHE A 38 -7.98 8.07 10.73
CA PHE A 38 -7.94 7.92 9.28
C PHE A 38 -9.29 7.42 8.78
N ILE A 39 -9.79 6.28 9.29
CA ILE A 39 -10.98 5.63 8.73
C ILE A 39 -12.25 6.50 8.84
N ASN A 40 -12.34 7.37 9.85
CA ASN A 40 -13.47 8.29 10.04
C ASN A 40 -13.30 9.64 9.31
N ASN A 41 -12.16 9.88 8.65
CA ASN A 41 -11.90 11.13 7.97
C ASN A 41 -12.60 11.17 6.61
N THR A 42 -13.71 11.90 6.54
CA THR A 42 -14.55 12.03 5.33
C THR A 42 -13.92 12.86 4.21
N LYS A 43 -12.77 13.51 4.45
CA LYS A 43 -12.05 14.32 3.46
C LYS A 43 -11.04 13.50 2.65
N ILE A 44 -10.74 12.27 3.06
CA ILE A 44 -9.79 11.39 2.39
C ILE A 44 -10.52 10.13 1.91
N LYS A 45 -9.99 9.51 0.86
CA LYS A 45 -10.47 8.20 0.42
C LYS A 45 -9.61 7.13 1.06
N VAL A 46 -10.18 6.38 1.99
CA VAL A 46 -9.48 5.42 2.85
C VAL A 46 -10.32 4.18 3.08
N GLU A 47 -9.66 3.02 3.22
CA GLU A 47 -10.29 1.75 3.54
C GLU A 47 -9.30 0.80 4.22
N SER A 48 -9.78 -0.04 5.14
CA SER A 48 -8.98 -1.18 5.61
C SER A 48 -8.98 -2.28 4.56
N LEU A 49 -7.81 -2.81 4.20
CA LEU A 49 -7.75 -3.98 3.32
C LEU A 49 -8.24 -5.25 4.03
N PHE A 50 -8.51 -5.22 5.34
CA PHE A 50 -9.23 -6.29 6.04
C PHE A 50 -10.76 -6.12 6.03
N ALA A 51 -11.28 -4.98 5.59
CA ALA A 51 -12.72 -4.78 5.50
C ALA A 51 -13.34 -5.80 4.53
N ARG A 52 -14.39 -6.51 4.96
CA ARG A 52 -15.07 -7.55 4.17
C ARG A 52 -14.16 -8.76 3.87
N THR A 53 -13.23 -9.08 4.76
CA THR A 53 -12.37 -10.27 4.66
C THR A 53 -12.46 -11.12 5.93
N LEU A 54 -11.73 -12.24 5.97
CA LEU A 54 -11.68 -13.13 7.15
C LEU A 54 -11.08 -12.45 8.38
N ASP A 55 -10.33 -11.35 8.19
CA ASP A 55 -9.61 -10.65 9.25
C ASP A 55 -10.27 -9.30 9.60
N GLU A 56 -11.54 -9.10 9.23
CA GLU A 56 -12.26 -7.83 9.47
C GLU A 56 -12.28 -7.42 10.94
N GLU A 57 -12.38 -8.39 11.86
CA GLU A 57 -12.32 -8.13 13.31
C GLU A 57 -10.97 -7.54 13.76
N SER A 58 -9.91 -7.75 12.96
CA SER A 58 -8.57 -7.21 13.20
C SER A 58 -8.25 -5.97 12.39
N ALA A 59 -9.26 -5.33 11.75
CA ALA A 59 -9.05 -4.19 10.86
C ALA A 59 -8.26 -3.04 11.49
N GLU A 60 -8.42 -2.80 12.80
CA GLU A 60 -7.74 -1.73 13.54
C GLU A 60 -6.20 -1.93 13.59
N ALA A 61 -5.72 -3.17 13.53
CA ALA A 61 -4.30 -3.51 13.46
C ALA A 61 -3.86 -3.89 12.03
N GLY A 62 -4.79 -3.84 11.07
CA GLY A 62 -4.56 -4.25 9.69
C GLY A 62 -4.05 -3.11 8.80
N PRO A 63 -3.76 -3.42 7.54
CA PRO A 63 -3.34 -2.43 6.56
C PRO A 63 -4.48 -1.48 6.14
N LEU A 64 -4.25 -0.17 6.28
CA LEU A 64 -5.09 0.88 5.69
C LEU A 64 -4.54 1.32 4.34
N ILE A 65 -5.38 1.37 3.30
CA ILE A 65 -5.04 2.03 2.03
C ILE A 65 -5.68 3.42 1.97
N ILE A 66 -4.90 4.42 1.54
CA ILE A 66 -5.37 5.79 1.33
C ILE A 66 -5.02 6.23 -0.09
N GLN A 67 -5.98 6.81 -0.82
CA GLN A 67 -5.70 7.49 -2.09
C GLN A 67 -5.18 8.90 -1.82
N LEU A 68 -4.07 9.25 -2.46
CA LEU A 68 -3.47 10.57 -2.37
C LEU A 68 -3.82 11.39 -3.61
N ASN A 69 -4.12 12.66 -3.38
CA ASN A 69 -4.20 13.70 -4.38
C ASN A 69 -3.14 14.76 -4.07
N ASP A 70 -2.02 14.70 -4.79
CA ASP A 70 -0.80 15.45 -4.53
C ASP A 70 -1.01 16.97 -4.39
N SER A 71 -2.03 17.52 -5.07
CA SER A 71 -2.37 18.95 -4.99
C SER A 71 -3.18 19.33 -3.75
N ASN A 72 -3.95 18.40 -3.19
CA ASN A 72 -4.93 18.66 -2.13
C ASN A 72 -4.59 17.97 -0.79
N ASN A 73 -3.55 17.14 -0.76
CA ASN A 73 -3.19 16.32 0.40
C ASN A 73 -1.77 16.57 0.93
N LEU A 74 -1.21 17.77 0.73
CA LEU A 74 0.14 18.10 1.19
C LEU A 74 0.34 17.88 2.69
N ASP A 75 -0.60 18.31 3.53
CA ASP A 75 -0.52 18.14 4.99
C ASP A 75 -0.58 16.65 5.39
N LEU A 76 -1.44 15.89 4.72
CA LEU A 76 -1.56 14.43 4.93
C LEU A 76 -0.28 13.71 4.49
N ILE A 77 0.32 14.11 3.36
CA ILE A 77 1.58 13.54 2.89
C ILE A 77 2.71 13.81 3.89
N ALA A 78 2.78 15.03 4.43
CA ALA A 78 3.76 15.38 5.46
C ALA A 78 3.55 14.54 6.74
N GLU A 79 2.30 14.35 7.17
CA GLU A 79 1.96 13.49 8.31
C GLU A 79 2.39 12.03 8.06
N ILE A 80 2.10 11.48 6.89
CA ILE A 80 2.51 10.12 6.50
C ILE A 80 4.04 9.99 6.49
N GLN A 81 4.75 10.99 5.97
CA GLN A 81 6.21 10.98 5.95
C GLN A 81 6.78 11.07 7.36
N GLU A 82 6.18 11.84 8.27
CA GLU A 82 6.56 11.85 9.68
C GLU A 82 6.35 10.48 10.35
N ILE A 83 5.24 9.81 10.05
CA ILE A 83 4.98 8.44 10.51
C ILE A 83 6.08 7.49 10.01
N GLU A 84 6.43 7.55 8.73
CA GLU A 84 7.46 6.70 8.10
C GLU A 84 8.85 6.89 8.71
N GLN A 85 9.20 8.11 9.16
CA GLN A 85 10.49 8.34 9.83
C GLN A 85 10.59 7.62 11.17
N ASN A 86 9.46 7.50 11.87
CA ASN A 86 9.41 6.97 13.22
C ASN A 86 9.13 5.46 13.24
N ASN A 87 8.46 4.92 12.21
CA ASN A 87 8.05 3.53 12.13
C ASN A 87 8.18 2.98 10.70
N PRO A 88 8.72 1.75 10.53
CA PRO A 88 8.72 1.06 9.24
C PRO A 88 7.32 0.50 8.95
N ALA A 89 6.35 1.39 8.69
CA ALA A 89 4.94 1.04 8.54
C ALA A 89 4.32 1.52 7.22
N ILE A 90 5.09 2.20 6.36
CA ILE A 90 4.58 2.88 5.19
C ILE A 90 5.08 2.24 3.90
N VAL A 91 4.14 1.91 3.02
CA VAL A 91 4.39 1.49 1.64
C VAL A 91 3.66 2.44 0.70
N TRP A 92 4.41 3.10 -0.18
CA TRP A 92 3.90 3.92 -1.26
C TRP A 92 3.64 3.06 -2.49
N LEU A 93 2.63 3.45 -3.27
CA LEU A 93 2.14 2.65 -4.38
C LEU A 93 1.60 3.57 -5.49
N TRP A 94 1.99 3.31 -6.74
CA TRP A 94 1.45 3.99 -7.91
C TRP A 94 0.82 3.00 -8.87
N SER A 95 -0.42 3.27 -9.28
CA SER A 95 -1.18 2.36 -10.13
C SER A 95 -2.07 3.09 -11.12
N GLU A 96 -2.31 2.46 -12.26
CA GLU A 96 -3.33 2.85 -13.24
C GLU A 96 -4.74 2.36 -12.83
N ILE A 97 -4.86 1.62 -11.72
CA ILE A 97 -6.11 1.08 -11.22
C ILE A 97 -6.72 2.09 -10.24
N ASP A 98 -8.01 2.40 -10.40
CA ASP A 98 -8.74 3.23 -9.45
C ASP A 98 -8.83 2.59 -8.04
N PHE A 99 -9.10 3.40 -7.02
CA PHE A 99 -9.04 2.97 -5.62
C PHE A 99 -9.85 1.71 -5.30
N THR A 100 -11.10 1.63 -5.76
CA THR A 100 -12.00 0.53 -5.38
C THR A 100 -11.54 -0.76 -6.03
N ARG A 101 -11.18 -0.71 -7.32
CA ARG A 101 -10.61 -1.87 -8.01
C ARG A 101 -9.26 -2.28 -7.43
N LEU A 102 -8.43 -1.31 -7.05
CA LEU A 102 -7.12 -1.58 -6.47
C LEU A 102 -7.27 -2.27 -5.11
N ALA A 103 -8.09 -1.73 -4.20
CA ALA A 103 -8.35 -2.33 -2.90
C ALA A 103 -8.99 -3.73 -3.06
N ASP A 104 -10.19 -3.80 -3.62
CA ASP A 104 -11.01 -5.02 -3.56
C ASP A 104 -10.54 -6.12 -4.52
N ASN A 105 -10.13 -5.76 -5.73
CA ASN A 105 -9.83 -6.75 -6.77
C ASN A 105 -8.34 -7.02 -6.92
N THR A 106 -7.46 -6.15 -6.44
CA THR A 106 -6.01 -6.33 -6.60
C THR A 106 -5.34 -6.67 -5.28
N LEU A 107 -5.52 -5.83 -4.26
CA LEU A 107 -4.76 -5.88 -3.02
C LEU A 107 -5.32 -6.87 -1.99
N LYS A 108 -6.62 -6.86 -1.71
CA LYS A 108 -7.22 -7.80 -0.74
C LYS A 108 -7.01 -9.26 -1.09
N PRO A 109 -7.13 -9.70 -2.36
CA PRO A 109 -6.87 -11.10 -2.72
C PRO A 109 -5.42 -11.53 -2.51
N LEU A 110 -4.47 -10.58 -2.47
CA LEU A 110 -3.06 -10.85 -2.20
C LEU A 110 -2.76 -11.01 -0.70
N LEU A 111 -3.72 -10.75 0.18
CA LEU A 111 -3.56 -10.98 1.62
C LEU A 111 -3.53 -12.47 1.96
N TYR A 112 -4.06 -13.34 1.10
CA TYR A 112 -4.25 -14.74 1.42
C TYR A 112 -3.44 -15.64 0.49
N GLY A 113 -2.69 -16.55 1.09
CA GLY A 113 -1.96 -17.59 0.39
C GLY A 113 -1.99 -18.90 1.16
N SER A 114 -1.27 -19.89 0.63
CA SER A 114 -1.06 -21.17 1.29
C SER A 114 0.39 -21.59 1.16
N LEU A 115 0.92 -22.26 2.19
CA LEU A 115 2.19 -22.98 2.12
C LEU A 115 2.03 -24.25 1.28
N GLU A 116 3.15 -24.93 0.98
CA GLU A 116 3.16 -26.17 0.19
C GLU A 116 2.32 -27.29 0.81
N ASP A 117 2.19 -27.31 2.14
CA ASP A 117 1.36 -28.26 2.88
C ASP A 117 -0.12 -27.87 2.94
N GLY A 118 -0.50 -26.76 2.30
CA GLY A 118 -1.87 -26.24 2.28
C GLY A 118 -2.25 -25.36 3.46
N THR A 119 -1.34 -25.13 4.42
CA THR A 119 -1.60 -24.24 5.56
C THR A 119 -1.89 -22.82 5.08
N PRO A 120 -3.05 -22.23 5.42
CA PRO A 120 -3.38 -20.87 5.03
C PRO A 120 -2.47 -19.86 5.75
N VAL A 121 -2.04 -18.82 5.02
CA VAL A 121 -1.19 -17.77 5.55
C VAL A 121 -1.70 -16.38 5.15
N LEU A 122 -1.48 -15.43 6.05
CA LEU A 122 -1.66 -14.01 5.79
C LEU A 122 -0.35 -13.43 5.22
N VAL A 123 -0.40 -12.89 4.01
CA VAL A 123 0.76 -12.33 3.31
C VAL A 123 0.87 -10.83 3.57
N ARG A 124 1.91 -10.43 4.31
CA ARG A 124 2.16 -9.04 4.72
C ARG A 124 2.93 -8.25 3.66
N TYR A 125 2.44 -8.17 2.41
CA TYR A 125 3.08 -7.35 1.38
C TYR A 125 3.08 -5.84 1.71
N TYR A 126 2.27 -5.43 2.68
CA TYR A 126 2.15 -4.05 3.17
C TYR A 126 3.16 -3.71 4.28
N ASP A 127 3.96 -4.68 4.75
CA ASP A 127 5.02 -4.44 5.73
C ASP A 127 6.34 -4.09 4.98
N PRO A 128 6.91 -2.89 5.17
CA PRO A 128 8.17 -2.48 4.53
C PRO A 128 9.34 -3.43 4.73
N ARG A 129 9.32 -4.25 5.79
CA ARG A 129 10.39 -5.20 6.12
C ARG A 129 10.26 -6.50 5.33
N CYS A 130 9.09 -6.79 4.78
CA CYS A 130 8.78 -8.06 4.11
C CYS A 130 8.46 -7.90 2.62
N ILE A 131 8.15 -6.68 2.17
CA ILE A 131 7.59 -6.42 0.82
C ILE A 131 8.49 -6.91 -0.33
N GLU A 132 9.80 -6.71 -0.26
CA GLU A 132 10.73 -7.03 -1.35
C GLU A 132 10.70 -8.51 -1.76
N PRO A 133 10.97 -9.48 -0.86
CA PRO A 133 10.90 -10.90 -1.22
C PRO A 133 9.48 -11.35 -1.59
N ILE A 134 8.43 -10.76 -0.99
CA ILE A 134 7.05 -11.09 -1.31
C ILE A 134 6.71 -10.69 -2.76
N LEU A 135 7.01 -9.44 -3.14
CA LEU A 135 6.74 -8.97 -4.51
C LEU A 135 7.57 -9.71 -5.55
N ALA A 136 8.82 -10.07 -5.21
CA ALA A 136 9.63 -10.92 -6.07
C ALA A 136 8.96 -12.28 -6.32
N ASN A 137 8.39 -12.91 -5.28
CA ASN A 137 7.65 -14.16 -5.41
C ASN A 137 6.33 -14.00 -6.19
N PHE A 138 5.58 -12.93 -5.95
CA PHE A 138 4.36 -12.66 -6.73
C PHE A 138 4.62 -12.54 -8.23
N LYS A 139 5.81 -12.11 -8.65
CA LYS A 139 6.18 -12.03 -10.07
C LYS A 139 6.51 -13.38 -10.70
N THR A 140 6.87 -14.40 -9.91
CA THR A 140 7.15 -15.74 -10.45
C THR A 140 5.87 -16.51 -10.78
N ASN A 141 4.74 -16.13 -10.20
CA ASN A 141 3.44 -16.71 -10.49
C ASN A 141 2.68 -15.85 -11.52
N ASN A 142 2.35 -16.45 -12.66
CA ASN A 142 1.71 -15.76 -13.79
C ASN A 142 0.36 -15.10 -13.44
N PHE A 143 -0.41 -15.66 -12.51
CA PHE A 143 -1.70 -15.11 -12.11
C PHE A 143 -1.55 -13.86 -11.27
N THR A 144 -0.69 -13.90 -10.25
CA THR A 144 -0.38 -12.74 -9.40
C THR A 144 0.37 -11.67 -10.19
N ALA A 145 1.31 -12.04 -11.06
CA ALA A 145 2.01 -11.11 -11.93
C ALA A 145 1.05 -10.32 -12.84
N LYS A 146 0.07 -11.01 -13.47
CA LYS A 146 -0.97 -10.34 -14.27
C LYS A 146 -1.84 -9.40 -13.45
N ARG A 147 -2.15 -9.77 -12.19
CA ARG A 147 -2.93 -8.92 -11.27
C ARG A 147 -2.18 -7.65 -10.89
N LEU A 148 -0.85 -7.74 -10.76
CA LEU A 148 0.03 -6.62 -10.40
C LEU A 148 0.45 -5.76 -11.60
N ALA A 149 0.18 -6.15 -12.86
CA ALA A 149 0.73 -5.51 -14.05
C ALA A 149 0.40 -4.00 -14.21
N ASN A 150 -0.71 -3.55 -13.61
CA ASN A 150 -1.12 -2.14 -13.65
C ASN A 150 -0.70 -1.36 -12.39
N ILE A 151 0.07 -1.99 -11.50
CA ILE A 151 0.83 -1.31 -10.46
C ILE A 151 2.22 -1.04 -11.03
N LYS A 152 2.60 0.23 -11.11
CA LYS A 152 3.83 0.66 -11.80
C LYS A 152 5.03 0.70 -10.89
N ALA A 153 4.81 1.05 -9.64
CA ALA A 153 5.87 1.12 -8.66
C ALA A 153 5.30 0.95 -7.26
N TRP A 154 6.14 0.38 -6.42
CA TRP A 154 6.05 0.41 -4.97
C TRP A 154 7.27 1.16 -4.45
N ALA A 155 7.13 1.87 -3.34
CA ALA A 155 8.28 2.39 -2.62
C ALA A 155 8.10 2.22 -1.12
N PHE A 156 9.21 2.07 -0.42
CA PHE A 156 9.23 2.00 1.03
C PHE A 156 10.57 2.52 1.53
N LYS A 157 10.61 2.94 2.78
CA LYS A 157 11.81 3.47 3.38
C LYS A 157 12.58 2.41 4.17
N LYS A 158 13.89 2.36 3.96
CA LYS A 158 14.83 1.52 4.71
C LYS A 158 16.12 2.30 4.91
N ASP A 159 16.66 2.29 6.13
CA ASP A 159 17.90 3.00 6.49
C ASP A 159 17.95 4.48 6.05
N GLY A 160 16.81 5.18 6.16
CA GLY A 160 16.71 6.59 5.78
C GLY A 160 16.52 6.85 4.28
N GLN A 161 16.55 5.82 3.42
CA GLN A 161 16.49 5.93 1.96
C GLN A 161 15.22 5.27 1.41
N TYR A 162 14.70 5.81 0.30
CA TYR A 162 13.61 5.17 -0.45
C TYR A 162 14.16 4.09 -1.36
N TYR A 163 13.54 2.92 -1.26
CA TYR A 163 13.73 1.79 -2.17
C TYR A 163 12.50 1.65 -3.03
N TYR A 164 12.71 1.36 -4.31
CA TYR A 164 11.65 1.26 -5.30
C TYR A 164 11.61 -0.12 -5.93
N LEU A 165 10.41 -0.66 -6.10
CA LEU A 165 10.16 -1.96 -6.73
C LEU A 165 9.18 -1.76 -7.90
N THR A 166 9.58 -2.13 -9.11
CA THR A 166 8.76 -2.10 -10.34
C THR A 166 8.42 -3.52 -10.77
#